data_AF-A0A7C3G9H3-F1
#
_entry.id   AF-A0A7C3G9H3-F1
#
_cell.length_a   1.000
_cell.length_b   1.000
_cell.length_c   1.000
_cell.angle_alpha   90.00
_cell.angle_beta   90.00
_cell.angle_gamma   90.00
#
_symmetry.space_group_name_H-M   'P 1'
#
loop_
_entity.id
_entity.type
_entity.pdbx_description
1 polymer ?
#
loop_
_entity_poly.entity_id
_entity_poly.type
_entity_poly.pdbx_seq_one_letter_code
_entity_poly.pdbx_strand_id
1 'polypeptide(L)'
;MKKTLLLTILILLLLVACGSRAQNNGDVVTLRLPMGYIPDPQYAPFYVAAERGYFATAGYEIEFDYSFETDGMALVGMGDVPFAVVSGE
;
A
#
# COMPACT_ATOMS: atom_id res chain seq x y z
N MET A 1 34.40 -17.13 33.10
CA MET A 1 33.25 -17.95 32.65
C MET A 1 31.90 -17.29 32.91
N LYS A 2 31.57 -16.83 34.13
CA LYS A 2 30.30 -16.07 34.38
C LYS A 2 30.19 -14.74 33.61
N LYS A 3 31.26 -13.95 33.55
CA LYS A 3 31.28 -12.66 32.83
C LYS A 3 31.17 -12.81 31.31
N THR A 4 31.81 -13.83 30.75
CA THR A 4 31.71 -14.16 29.31
C THR A 4 30.32 -14.68 28.96
N LEU A 5 29.70 -15.50 29.83
CA LEU A 5 28.32 -15.95 29.65
C LEU A 5 27.31 -14.78 29.67
N LEU A 6 27.49 -13.82 30.57
CA LEU A 6 26.67 -12.61 30.65
C LEU A 6 26.78 -11.74 29.40
N LEU A 7 27.99 -11.60 28.83
CA LEU A 7 28.22 -10.83 27.62
C LEU A 7 27.51 -11.48 26.40
N THR A 8 27.59 -12.80 26.28
CA THR A 8 26.94 -13.53 25.18
C THR A 8 25.41 -13.43 25.25
N ILE A 9 24.84 -13.48 26.44
CA ILE A 9 23.39 -13.31 26.65
C ILE A 9 22.94 -11.90 26.27
N LEU A 10 23.70 -10.87 26.67
CA LEU A 10 23.38 -9.48 26.36
C LEU A 10 23.41 -9.21 24.85
N ILE A 11 24.38 -9.78 24.15
CA ILE A 11 24.48 -9.70 22.68
C ILE A 11 23.27 -10.39 22.05
N LEU A 12 22.90 -11.60 22.51
CA LEU A 12 21.73 -12.30 21.99
C LEU A 12 20.41 -11.51 22.18
N LEU A 13 20.27 -10.79 23.30
CA LEU A 13 19.12 -9.90 23.54
C LEU A 13 19.11 -8.69 22.59
N LEU A 14 20.26 -8.10 22.29
CA LEU A 14 20.38 -6.98 21.35
C LEU A 14 20.02 -7.39 19.92
N LEU A 15 20.32 -8.62 19.51
CA LEU A 15 19.94 -9.14 18.19
C LEU A 15 18.42 -9.36 18.04
N VAL A 16 17.69 -9.65 19.12
CA VAL A 16 16.22 -9.78 19.09
C VAL A 16 15.52 -8.42 18.93
N ALA A 17 16.15 -7.32 19.35
CA ALA A 17 15.56 -5.98 19.30
C ALA A 17 15.55 -5.34 17.90
N CYS A 18 16.39 -5.81 16.97
CA CYS A 18 16.39 -5.33 15.57
C CYS A 18 15.36 -6.02 14.68
N GLY A 19 14.60 -6.99 15.21
CA GLY A 19 13.43 -7.51 14.53
C GLY A 19 12.30 -6.51 14.64
N SER A 20 12.23 -5.52 13.75
CA SER A 20 10.99 -4.79 13.50
C SER A 20 9.91 -5.82 13.17
N ARG A 21 9.11 -6.21 14.16
CA ARG A 21 7.77 -6.69 13.90
C ARG A 21 7.04 -5.49 13.35
N ALA A 22 6.96 -5.39 12.03
CA ALA A 22 5.84 -4.71 11.42
C ALA A 22 4.60 -5.34 12.07
N GLN A 23 3.98 -4.61 13.00
CA GLN A 23 2.66 -4.92 13.47
C GLN A 23 1.77 -4.79 12.24
N ASN A 24 1.56 -5.89 11.53
CA ASN A 24 0.37 -6.05 10.71
C ASN A 24 -0.79 -6.26 11.69
N ASN A 25 -1.12 -5.20 12.43
CA ASN A 25 -2.50 -4.94 12.74
C ASN A 25 -3.20 -4.77 11.38
N GLY A 26 -4.52 -4.97 11.31
CA GLY A 26 -5.28 -4.70 10.08
C GLY A 26 -5.32 -3.20 9.76
N ASP A 27 -4.16 -2.60 9.54
CA ASP A 27 -3.96 -1.20 9.19
C ASP A 27 -4.37 -1.10 7.73
N VAL A 28 -5.55 -0.51 7.55
CA VAL A 28 -6.10 -0.20 6.23
C VAL A 28 -5.09 0.67 5.49
N VAL A 29 -4.67 0.21 4.31
CA VAL A 29 -3.74 0.95 3.47
C VAL A 29 -4.55 1.87 2.56
N THR A 30 -4.37 3.18 2.70
CA THR A 30 -4.96 4.15 1.76
C THR A 30 -4.20 4.10 0.44
N LEU A 31 -4.92 3.92 -0.66
CA LEU A 31 -4.40 3.80 -2.01
C LEU A 31 -5.06 4.84 -2.91
N ARG A 32 -4.27 5.80 -3.37
CA ARG A 32 -4.69 6.72 -4.43
C ARG A 32 -4.63 6.02 -5.78
N LEU A 33 -5.75 6.01 -6.48
CA LEU A 33 -5.92 5.35 -7.77
C LEU A 33 -6.22 6.41 -8.83
N PRO A 34 -5.20 6.85 -9.61
CA PRO A 34 -5.41 7.66 -10.80
C PRO A 34 -6.30 6.92 -11.80
N MET A 35 -7.39 7.59 -12.15
CA MET A 35 -8.38 7.22 -13.14
C MET A 35 -8.48 8.41 -14.09
N GLY A 36 -9.01 8.20 -15.31
CA GLY A 36 -9.10 9.28 -16.29
C GLY A 36 -9.83 10.51 -15.78
N TYR A 37 -9.68 11.62 -16.50
CA TYR A 37 -9.95 12.99 -16.04
C TYR A 37 -11.35 13.24 -15.44
N ILE A 38 -12.35 12.44 -15.77
CA ILE A 38 -13.74 12.62 -15.31
C ILE A 38 -14.32 11.26 -14.92
N PRO A 39 -15.18 11.18 -13.87
CA PRO A 39 -15.98 10.01 -13.60
C PRO A 39 -16.81 9.59 -14.82
N ASP A 40 -16.62 8.35 -15.27
CA ASP A 40 -17.29 7.80 -16.45
C ASP A 40 -17.81 6.38 -16.17
N PRO A 41 -18.90 5.92 -16.82
CA PRO A 41 -19.41 4.56 -16.66
C PRO A 41 -18.38 3.44 -16.88
N GLN A 42 -17.30 3.68 -17.63
CA GLN A 42 -16.20 2.71 -17.78
C GLN A 42 -15.56 2.32 -16.44
N TYR A 43 -15.63 3.19 -15.41
CA TYR A 43 -15.10 2.94 -14.07
C TYR A 43 -16.13 2.31 -13.11
N ALA A 44 -17.35 1.99 -13.59
CA ALA A 44 -18.41 1.39 -12.78
C ALA A 44 -17.97 0.16 -11.96
N PRO A 45 -17.13 -0.76 -12.45
CA PRO A 45 -16.65 -1.88 -11.64
C PRO A 45 -15.91 -1.44 -10.36
N PHE A 46 -15.14 -0.34 -10.42
CA PHE A 46 -14.41 0.19 -9.25
C PHE A 46 -15.36 0.78 -8.21
N TYR A 47 -16.36 1.56 -8.64
CA TYR A 47 -17.37 2.11 -7.73
C TYR A 47 -18.20 1.01 -7.06
N VAL A 48 -18.62 -0.01 -7.82
CA VAL A 48 -19.36 -1.15 -7.26
C VAL A 48 -18.49 -1.93 -6.27
N ALA A 49 -17.20 -2.09 -6.54
CA ALA A 49 -16.28 -2.75 -5.61
C ALA A 49 -16.10 -1.94 -4.32
N ALA A 50 -16.01 -0.62 -4.40
CA ALA A 50 -15.97 0.26 -3.22
C ALA A 50 -17.28 0.18 -2.41
N GLU A 51 -18.43 0.32 -3.08
CA GLU A 51 -19.76 0.24 -2.45
C GLU A 51 -20.00 -1.11 -1.75
N ARG A 52 -19.52 -2.21 -2.36
CA ARG A 52 -19.63 -3.56 -1.77
C ARG A 52 -18.56 -3.87 -0.72
N GLY A 53 -17.66 -2.93 -0.42
CA GLY A 53 -16.62 -3.09 0.59
C GLY A 53 -15.53 -4.09 0.20
N TYR A 54 -15.33 -4.38 -1.10
CA TYR A 54 -14.33 -5.35 -1.54
C TYR A 54 -12.89 -4.87 -1.25
N PHE A 55 -12.63 -3.57 -1.45
CA PHE A 55 -11.34 -2.98 -1.09
C PHE A 55 -11.09 -3.01 0.41
N ALA A 56 -12.09 -2.61 1.21
CA ALA A 56 -11.99 -2.64 2.66
C ALA A 56 -11.76 -4.07 3.20
N THR A 57 -12.45 -5.07 2.63
CA THR A 57 -12.24 -6.49 2.95
C THR A 57 -10.82 -6.95 2.60
N ALA A 58 -10.24 -6.41 1.54
CA ALA A 58 -8.85 -6.64 1.14
C ALA A 58 -7.83 -5.81 1.93
N GLY A 59 -8.27 -4.96 2.86
CA GLY A 59 -7.41 -4.11 3.69
C GLY A 59 -7.01 -2.78 3.04
N TYR A 60 -7.78 -2.29 2.07
CA TYR A 60 -7.51 -1.05 1.35
C TYR A 60 -8.64 -0.03 1.48
N GLU A 61 -8.27 1.24 1.59
CA GLU A 61 -9.15 2.38 1.39
C GLU A 61 -8.75 3.06 0.08
N ILE A 62 -9.67 3.17 -0.88
CA ILE A 62 -9.36 3.71 -2.20
C ILE A 62 -9.73 5.18 -2.26
N GLU A 63 -8.77 6.01 -2.66
CA GLU A 63 -9.00 7.40 -3.07
C GLU A 63 -9.02 7.44 -4.60
N PHE A 64 -10.19 7.70 -5.18
CA PHE A 64 -10.33 7.88 -6.63
C PHE A 64 -9.79 9.24 -7.06
N ASP A 65 -8.72 9.23 -7.84
CA ASP A 65 -8.02 10.41 -8.33
C ASP A 65 -8.35 10.61 -9.81
N TYR A 66 -9.13 11.65 -10.15
CA TYR A 66 -9.51 11.94 -11.53
C TYR A 66 -8.52 12.94 -12.13
N SER A 67 -7.53 12.43 -12.84
CA SER A 67 -6.45 13.20 -13.45
C SER A 67 -6.27 12.82 -14.92
N PHE A 68 -5.39 13.50 -15.64
CA PHE A 68 -5.03 13.00 -16.97
C PHE A 68 -4.34 11.65 -16.84
N GLU A 69 -4.64 10.76 -17.78
CA GLU A 69 -4.09 9.40 -17.81
C GLU A 69 -2.55 9.40 -17.83
N THR A 70 -1.97 10.30 -18.62
CA THR A 70 -0.52 10.47 -18.74
C THR A 70 0.14 10.81 -17.41
N ASP A 71 -0.57 11.52 -16.51
CA ASP A 71 -0.06 11.85 -15.19
C ASP A 71 -0.04 10.60 -14.31
N GLY A 72 -1.10 9.78 -14.37
CA GLY A 72 -1.15 8.46 -13.72
C GLY A 72 0.00 7.55 -14.17
N MET A 73 0.28 7.49 -15.48
CA MET A 73 1.41 6.73 -16.03
C MET A 73 2.75 7.23 -15.49
N ALA A 74 2.95 8.55 -15.44
CA ALA A 74 4.17 9.15 -14.92
C ALA A 74 4.37 8.81 -13.43
N LEU A 75 3.31 8.93 -12.61
CA LEU A 75 3.35 8.60 -11.18
C LEU A 75 3.70 7.12 -10.94
N VAL A 76 3.13 6.20 -11.72
CA VAL A 76 3.50 4.77 -11.67
C VAL A 76 4.96 4.57 -12.07
N GLY A 77 5.41 5.23 -13.15
CA GLY A 77 6.79 5.13 -13.62
C GLY A 77 7.83 5.65 -12.63
N MET A 78 7.48 6.65 -11.81
CA MET A 78 8.33 7.17 -10.73
C MET A 78 8.26 6.33 -9.45
N GLY A 79 7.24 5.48 -9.30
CA GLY A 79 6.99 4.67 -8.10
C GLY A 79 6.23 5.42 -6.99
N ASP A 80 5.64 6.58 -7.30
CA ASP A 80 4.88 7.39 -6.34
C ASP A 80 3.51 6.76 -6.01
N VAL A 81 2.90 6.09 -6.99
CA VAL A 81 1.67 5.31 -6.82
C VAL A 81 1.86 3.92 -7.42
N PRO A 82 1.23 2.87 -6.84
CA PRO A 82 1.44 1.50 -7.31
C PRO A 82 0.62 1.15 -8.56
N PHE A 83 -0.49 1.85 -8.82
CA PHE A 83 -1.42 1.54 -9.90
C PHE A 83 -1.98 2.83 -10.52
N ALA A 84 -2.36 2.74 -11.79
CA ALA A 84 -3.19 3.72 -12.50
C ALA A 84 -4.07 2.97 -13.51
N VAL A 85 -5.27 3.49 -13.78
CA VAL A 85 -6.15 3.01 -14.85
C VAL A 85 -5.90 3.84 -16.10
N VAL A 86 -5.41 3.20 -17.15
CA VAL A 86 -4.93 3.86 -18.37
C VAL A 86 -5.44 3.12 -19.63
N SER A 87 -5.60 3.85 -20.73
CA SER A 87 -5.81 3.33 -22.08
C SER A 87 -4.57 2.58 -22.57
N GLY A 88 -4.77 1.70 -23.55
CA GLY A 88 -3.72 0.84 -24.11
C GLY A 88 -3.14 1.35 -25.42
N GLU A 89 -3.19 2.66 -25.67
CA GLU A 89 -2.73 3.32 -26.89
C GLU A 89 -1.21 3.40 -27.07
#